data_AF-A0A418MY62-F1
#
_entry.id   AF-A0A418MY62-F1
#
_cell.length_a   1.000
_cell.length_b   1.000
_cell.length_c   1.000
_cell.angle_alpha   90.00
_cell.angle_beta   90.00
_cell.angle_gamma   90.00
#
_symmetry.space_group_name_H-M   'P 1'
#
loop_
_entity.id
_entity.type
_entity.pdbx_description
1 polymer ?
#
loop_
_entity_poly.entity_id
_entity_poly.type
_entity_poly.pdbx_seq_one_letter_code
_entity_poly.pdbx_strand_id
1 'polypeptide(L)'
;MSAPTSSPLTPYATLLGFTRYVDRTGPTKATFVGGLRRQRASRSGFNPHGQFVKALKADIAFHTGGTHLSQVVEIVKPRWRPLYQALMPGATAWLHSLGEPRSVDLAQTRDALALLGDLPVKINPQFGVRHADGRVEAVRLHFDEAPPSEEAALATLHLMARHMDAVLPHAEPVLVDVRRGLAHRTPEGVKTDEIERWLAGEAAAFRAIWSAAA
;
A
#
# COMPACT_ATOMS: atom_id res chain seq x y z
N MET A 1 -31.56 -15.32 -29.02
CA MET A 1 -30.65 -15.57 -27.88
C MET A 1 -29.93 -14.27 -27.56
N SER A 2 -30.43 -13.50 -26.60
CA SER A 2 -29.75 -12.26 -26.17
C SER A 2 -28.58 -12.62 -25.28
N ALA A 3 -27.37 -12.21 -25.66
CA ALA A 3 -26.20 -12.33 -24.81
C ALA A 3 -26.47 -11.59 -23.48
N PRO A 4 -26.04 -12.13 -22.32
CA PRO A 4 -26.16 -11.41 -21.06
C PRO A 4 -25.35 -10.12 -21.18
N THR A 5 -26.03 -8.98 -21.10
CA THR A 5 -25.41 -7.66 -20.93
C THR A 5 -24.59 -7.71 -19.65
N SER A 6 -23.26 -7.74 -19.77
CA SER A 6 -22.38 -7.64 -18.62
C SER A 6 -22.64 -6.30 -17.94
N SER A 7 -22.97 -6.33 -16.65
CA SER A 7 -23.14 -5.08 -15.89
C SER A 7 -21.86 -4.26 -15.99
N PRO A 8 -21.95 -2.94 -16.24
CA PRO A 8 -20.77 -2.10 -16.37
C PRO A 8 -19.95 -2.17 -15.08
N LEU A 9 -18.65 -2.46 -15.21
CA LEU A 9 -17.75 -2.51 -14.07
C LEU A 9 -17.55 -1.10 -13.52
N THR A 10 -18.16 -0.82 -12.36
CA THR A 10 -17.99 0.44 -11.65
C THR A 10 -16.51 0.70 -11.34
N PRO A 11 -15.98 1.91 -11.64
CA PRO A 11 -14.63 2.26 -11.28
C PRO A 11 -14.48 2.26 -9.75
N TYR A 12 -13.44 1.60 -9.27
CA TYR A 12 -12.95 1.73 -7.90
C TYR A 12 -11.42 1.69 -7.92
N ALA A 13 -10.75 1.95 -6.81
CA ALA A 13 -9.32 1.71 -6.66
C ALA A 13 -9.02 1.06 -5.31
N THR A 14 -7.93 0.31 -5.22
CA THR A 14 -7.27 0.12 -3.92
C THR A 14 -6.28 1.24 -3.73
N LEU A 15 -5.88 1.54 -2.50
CA LEU A 15 -4.84 2.54 -2.22
C LEU A 15 -3.60 2.29 -3.07
N LEU A 16 -3.11 1.04 -3.12
CA LEU A 16 -2.01 0.63 -4.00
C LEU A 16 -2.28 0.91 -5.48
N GLY A 17 -3.48 0.59 -5.96
CA GLY A 17 -3.83 0.78 -7.37
C GLY A 17 -3.87 2.27 -7.74
N PHE A 18 -4.43 3.09 -6.84
CA PHE A 18 -4.53 4.53 -7.06
C PHE A 18 -3.17 5.22 -6.98
N THR A 19 -2.34 4.89 -5.98
CA THR A 19 -1.04 5.54 -5.82
C THR A 19 -0.05 5.12 -6.90
N ARG A 20 -0.13 3.86 -7.39
CA ARG A 20 0.58 3.47 -8.62
C ARG A 20 0.10 4.24 -9.86
N TYR A 21 -1.19 4.53 -9.96
CA TYR A 21 -1.68 5.38 -11.05
C TYR A 21 -1.11 6.81 -10.96
N VAL A 22 -1.07 7.38 -9.76
CA VAL A 22 -0.47 8.70 -9.49
C VAL A 22 1.02 8.73 -9.85
N ASP A 23 1.75 7.66 -9.53
CA ASP A 23 3.20 7.48 -9.80
C ASP A 23 3.57 7.38 -11.30
N ARG A 24 2.59 7.44 -12.20
CA ARG A 24 2.76 7.29 -13.65
C ARG A 24 2.55 8.62 -14.36
N THR A 25 3.12 8.77 -15.55
CA THR A 25 2.94 9.97 -16.38
C THR A 25 2.51 9.61 -17.80
N GLY A 26 1.82 10.53 -18.47
CA GLY A 26 1.46 10.41 -19.88
C GLY A 26 0.69 9.12 -20.24
N PRO A 27 0.98 8.50 -21.40
CA PRO A 27 0.24 7.31 -21.88
C PRO A 27 0.30 6.10 -20.94
N THR A 28 1.29 6.03 -20.04
CA THR A 28 1.42 4.89 -19.11
C THR A 28 0.27 4.82 -18.10
N LYS A 29 -0.35 5.96 -17.77
CA LYS A 29 -1.58 6.03 -16.97
C LYS A 29 -2.74 5.29 -17.66
N ALA A 30 -2.92 5.50 -18.97
CA ALA A 30 -3.96 4.83 -19.74
C ALA A 30 -3.76 3.31 -19.81
N THR A 31 -2.53 2.88 -20.13
CA THR A 31 -2.17 1.45 -20.16
C THR A 31 -2.41 0.78 -18.80
N PHE A 32 -2.04 1.45 -17.71
CA PHE A 32 -2.22 0.92 -16.36
C PHE A 32 -3.70 0.74 -15.99
N VAL A 33 -4.53 1.78 -16.17
CA VAL A 33 -5.95 1.73 -15.84
C VAL A 33 -6.68 0.69 -16.70
N GLY A 34 -6.38 0.61 -17.99
CA GLY A 34 -6.92 -0.42 -18.88
C GLY A 34 -6.52 -1.84 -18.45
N GLY A 35 -5.26 -2.03 -18.03
CA GLY A 35 -4.79 -3.29 -17.44
C GLY A 35 -5.52 -3.67 -16.16
N LEU A 36 -5.68 -2.70 -15.24
CA LEU A 36 -6.40 -2.89 -13.98
C LEU A 36 -7.88 -3.23 -14.22
N ARG A 37 -8.52 -2.61 -15.22
CA ARG A 37 -9.88 -2.93 -15.64
C ARG A 37 -10.00 -4.38 -16.12
N ARG A 38 -9.12 -4.80 -17.03
CA ARG A 38 -9.09 -6.19 -17.54
C ARG A 38 -8.88 -7.20 -16.40
N GLN A 39 -7.94 -6.92 -15.51
CA GLN A 39 -7.64 -7.77 -14.36
C GLN A 39 -8.87 -7.98 -13.45
N ARG A 40 -9.68 -6.93 -13.25
CA ARG A 40 -10.91 -7.00 -12.44
C ARG A 40 -12.01 -7.75 -13.15
N ALA A 41 -12.15 -7.56 -14.47
CA ALA A 41 -13.10 -8.32 -15.28
C ALA A 41 -12.81 -9.83 -15.22
N SER A 42 -11.53 -10.22 -15.28
CA SER A 42 -11.11 -11.63 -15.20
C SER A 42 -11.08 -12.20 -13.78
N ARG A 43 -11.27 -11.36 -12.74
CA ARG A 43 -11.12 -11.73 -11.32
C ARG A 43 -9.79 -12.43 -11.00
N SER A 44 -8.76 -12.17 -11.80
CA SER A 44 -7.45 -12.79 -11.65
C SER A 44 -6.53 -11.88 -10.83
N GLY A 45 -5.95 -12.39 -9.75
CA GLY A 45 -5.00 -11.63 -8.96
C GLY A 45 -4.01 -12.56 -8.28
N PHE A 46 -2.74 -12.16 -8.24
CA PHE A 46 -1.69 -12.89 -7.55
C PHE A 46 -0.87 -11.91 -6.71
N ASN A 47 -0.68 -12.23 -5.43
CA ASN A 47 0.16 -11.44 -4.54
C ASN A 47 1.40 -12.28 -4.14
N PRO A 48 2.58 -12.04 -4.75
CA PRO A 48 3.79 -12.77 -4.40
C PRO A 48 4.28 -12.46 -2.98
N HIS A 49 3.89 -11.34 -2.37
CA HIS A 49 4.43 -10.86 -1.11
C HIS A 49 3.69 -11.39 0.13
N GLY A 50 2.66 -12.22 -0.05
CA GLY A 50 1.79 -12.66 1.06
C GLY A 50 2.54 -13.39 2.18
N GLN A 51 3.50 -14.26 1.85
CA GLN A 51 4.30 -14.95 2.87
C GLN A 51 5.31 -14.01 3.53
N PHE A 52 5.92 -13.10 2.75
CA PHE A 52 6.83 -12.08 3.27
C PHE A 52 6.15 -11.19 4.32
N VAL A 53 4.95 -10.68 4.04
CA VAL A 53 4.17 -9.87 4.99
C VAL A 53 3.83 -10.65 6.24
N LYS A 54 3.50 -11.95 6.13
CA LYS A 54 3.24 -12.80 7.29
C LYS A 54 4.48 -12.98 8.16
N ALA A 55 5.65 -13.19 7.54
CA ALA A 55 6.92 -13.31 8.24
C ALA A 55 7.26 -12.01 9.00
N LEU A 56 7.13 -10.85 8.33
CA LEU A 56 7.35 -9.55 8.96
C LEU A 56 6.43 -9.32 10.17
N LYS A 57 5.13 -9.64 10.03
CA LYS A 57 4.18 -9.55 11.15
C LYS A 57 4.52 -10.52 12.29
N ALA A 58 5.04 -11.71 11.97
CA ALA A 58 5.48 -12.68 12.98
C ALA A 58 6.72 -12.17 13.73
N ASP A 59 7.68 -11.54 13.05
CA ASP A 59 8.84 -10.93 13.70
C ASP A 59 8.47 -9.84 14.70
N ILE A 60 7.44 -9.04 14.39
CA ILE A 60 6.90 -8.03 15.31
C ILE A 60 6.11 -8.72 16.44
N ALA A 61 5.19 -9.62 16.12
CA ALA A 61 4.30 -10.23 17.11
C ALA A 61 5.02 -11.14 18.13
N PHE A 62 6.14 -11.76 17.73
CA PHE A 62 6.93 -12.65 18.57
C PHE A 62 8.26 -12.03 19.01
N HIS A 63 8.49 -10.75 18.69
CA HIS A 63 9.68 -9.99 19.06
C HIS A 63 11.00 -10.68 18.66
N THR A 64 11.06 -11.29 17.47
CA THR A 64 12.18 -12.15 17.06
C THR A 64 13.23 -11.45 16.18
N GLY A 65 13.11 -10.14 15.96
CA GLY A 65 14.16 -9.32 15.36
C GLY A 65 14.61 -9.74 13.95
N GLY A 66 13.76 -10.39 13.14
CA GLY A 66 14.06 -10.75 11.75
C GLY A 66 14.29 -12.25 11.51
N THR A 67 14.12 -13.07 12.53
CA THR A 67 14.19 -14.54 12.42
C THR A 67 13.22 -15.08 11.36
N HIS A 68 11.96 -14.63 11.37
CA HIS A 68 10.96 -15.12 10.43
C HIS A 68 11.22 -14.62 9.00
N LEU A 69 11.65 -13.37 8.84
CA LEU A 69 12.10 -12.81 7.56
C LEU A 69 13.26 -13.61 6.95
N SER A 70 14.20 -14.06 7.78
CA SER A 70 15.33 -14.87 7.31
C SER A 70 14.87 -16.26 6.85
N GLN A 71 13.98 -16.89 7.62
CA GLN A 71 13.45 -18.23 7.30
C GLN A 71 12.54 -18.23 6.06
N VAL A 72 11.75 -17.17 5.84
CA VAL A 72 10.76 -17.16 4.75
C VAL A 72 11.43 -17.21 3.36
N VAL A 73 12.66 -16.72 3.24
CA VAL A 73 13.46 -16.76 2.01
C VAL A 73 13.76 -18.21 1.58
N GLU A 74 13.98 -19.12 2.54
CA GLU A 74 14.32 -20.50 2.25
C GLU A 74 13.10 -21.37 1.92
N ILE A 75 11.95 -21.09 2.55
CA ILE A 75 10.73 -21.89 2.39
C ILE A 75 9.86 -21.48 1.19
N VAL A 76 10.03 -20.26 0.68
CA VAL A 76 9.22 -19.78 -0.46
C VAL A 76 9.56 -20.58 -1.73
N LYS A 77 8.57 -20.73 -2.63
CA LYS A 77 8.78 -21.42 -3.92
C LYS A 77 10.02 -20.85 -4.64
N PRO A 78 10.88 -21.68 -5.25
CA PRO A 78 12.17 -21.23 -5.80
C PRO A 78 12.08 -20.01 -6.72
N ARG A 79 11.05 -19.93 -7.58
CA ARG A 79 10.81 -18.80 -8.47
C ARG A 79 10.64 -17.44 -7.78
N TRP A 80 10.26 -17.42 -6.51
CA TRP A 80 10.07 -16.19 -5.70
C TRP A 80 11.23 -15.88 -4.77
N ARG A 81 12.18 -16.80 -4.62
CA ARG A 81 13.35 -16.60 -3.77
C ARG A 81 14.13 -15.33 -4.13
N PRO A 82 14.42 -15.02 -5.41
CA PRO A 82 15.12 -13.78 -5.76
C PRO A 82 14.36 -12.52 -5.32
N LEU A 83 13.02 -12.53 -5.43
CA LEU A 83 12.18 -11.42 -4.97
C LEU A 83 12.32 -11.21 -3.46
N TYR A 84 12.30 -12.28 -2.67
CA TYR A 84 12.36 -12.20 -1.21
C TYR A 84 13.76 -11.83 -0.72
N GLN A 85 14.80 -12.38 -1.34
CA GLN A 85 16.20 -12.02 -1.09
C GLN A 85 16.44 -10.53 -1.33
N ALA A 86 15.82 -9.96 -2.37
CA ALA A 86 15.98 -8.55 -2.69
C ALA A 86 15.23 -7.61 -1.72
N LEU A 87 14.27 -8.11 -0.95
CA LEU A 87 13.52 -7.34 0.04
C LEU A 87 14.07 -7.48 1.45
N MET A 88 14.72 -8.60 1.77
CA MET A 88 15.14 -8.92 3.13
C MET A 88 16.04 -7.84 3.75
N PRO A 89 17.09 -7.32 3.08
CA PRO A 89 18.00 -6.35 3.72
C PRO A 89 17.28 -5.10 4.21
N GLY A 90 16.44 -4.51 3.37
CA GLY A 90 15.66 -3.34 3.76
C GLY A 90 14.58 -3.66 4.80
N ALA A 91 13.91 -4.81 4.70
CA ALA A 91 12.91 -5.21 5.70
C ALA A 91 13.52 -5.38 7.09
N THR A 92 14.69 -6.02 7.17
CA THR A 92 15.44 -6.20 8.43
C THR A 92 15.95 -4.86 8.96
N ALA A 93 16.49 -4.00 8.09
CA ALA A 93 16.92 -2.66 8.48
C ALA A 93 15.77 -1.82 9.05
N TRP A 94 14.59 -1.86 8.40
CA TRP A 94 13.40 -1.19 8.92
C TRP A 94 12.95 -1.78 10.26
N LEU A 95 12.91 -3.12 10.40
CA LEU A 95 12.55 -3.77 11.66
C LEU A 95 13.47 -3.34 12.81
N HIS A 96 14.78 -3.25 12.58
CA HIS A 96 15.73 -2.75 13.57
C HIS A 96 15.55 -1.25 13.86
N SER A 97 15.13 -0.46 12.87
CA SER A 97 14.85 0.97 13.07
C SER A 97 13.66 1.23 14.00
N LEU A 98 12.81 0.23 14.26
CA LEU A 98 11.72 0.33 15.22
C LEU A 98 12.20 0.31 16.68
N GLY A 99 13.47 -0.03 16.93
CA GLY A 99 14.07 -0.16 18.25
C GLY A 99 14.23 -1.60 18.70
N GLU A 100 14.30 -1.81 20.01
CA GLU A 100 14.38 -3.14 20.60
C GLU A 100 13.11 -3.95 20.26
N PRO A 101 13.21 -5.23 19.87
CA PRO A 101 12.04 -6.02 19.44
C PRO A 101 10.89 -6.02 20.45
N ARG A 102 11.20 -6.03 21.76
CA ARG A 102 10.20 -6.00 22.85
C ARG A 102 9.57 -4.62 23.09
N SER A 103 10.05 -3.58 22.43
CA SER A 103 9.53 -2.21 22.54
C SER A 103 8.45 -1.90 21.51
N VAL A 104 8.11 -2.86 20.65
CA VAL A 104 7.08 -2.73 19.62
C VAL A 104 6.14 -3.91 19.59
N ASP A 105 4.85 -3.63 19.48
CA ASP A 105 3.79 -4.64 19.38
C ASP A 105 3.01 -4.49 18.08
N LEU A 106 2.55 -5.63 17.55
CA LEU A 106 1.70 -5.67 16.38
C LEU A 106 0.28 -5.18 16.73
N ALA A 107 -0.21 -4.19 15.97
CA ALA A 107 -1.60 -3.75 16.04
C ALA A 107 -2.40 -4.20 14.81
N GLN A 108 -3.67 -4.50 15.03
CA GLN A 108 -4.60 -4.84 13.97
C GLN A 108 -5.20 -3.57 13.35
N THR A 109 -5.11 -3.46 12.03
CA THR A 109 -5.80 -2.43 11.24
C THR A 109 -7.12 -2.95 10.69
N ARG A 110 -8.01 -2.01 10.34
CA ARG A 110 -9.21 -2.25 9.56
C ARG A 110 -9.08 -1.62 8.17
N ASP A 111 -9.80 -2.16 7.21
CA ASP A 111 -9.95 -1.52 5.91
C ASP A 111 -10.97 -0.37 6.02
N ALA A 112 -10.74 0.72 5.28
CA ALA A 112 -11.70 1.81 5.13
C ALA A 112 -12.01 2.06 3.64
N LEU A 113 -13.16 2.66 3.35
CA LEU A 113 -13.53 3.08 2.01
C LEU A 113 -13.57 4.61 1.96
N ALA A 114 -12.64 5.19 1.20
CA ALA A 114 -12.58 6.62 0.92
C ALA A 114 -13.36 6.94 -0.36
N LEU A 115 -13.96 8.14 -0.42
CA LEU A 115 -14.46 8.71 -1.66
C LEU A 115 -13.57 9.88 -2.05
N LEU A 116 -12.88 9.76 -3.20
CA LEU A 116 -12.13 10.86 -3.80
C LEU A 116 -12.94 11.40 -4.97
N GLY A 117 -13.68 12.47 -4.69
CA GLY A 117 -14.84 12.83 -5.51
C GLY A 117 -15.85 11.68 -5.50
N ASP A 118 -16.07 11.06 -6.65
CA ASP A 118 -16.95 9.91 -6.85
C ASP A 118 -16.18 8.61 -7.18
N LEU A 119 -14.85 8.58 -6.98
CA LEU A 119 -14.04 7.37 -7.06
C LEU A 119 -13.94 6.71 -5.67
N PRO A 120 -14.49 5.50 -5.48
CA PRO A 120 -14.25 4.73 -4.27
C PRO A 120 -12.81 4.21 -4.23
N VAL A 121 -12.07 4.54 -3.18
CA VAL A 121 -10.70 4.09 -2.94
C VAL A 121 -10.64 3.30 -1.64
N LYS A 122 -10.32 2.02 -1.73
CA LYS A 122 -10.12 1.15 -0.56
C LYS A 122 -8.78 1.45 0.12
N ILE A 123 -8.82 1.96 1.33
CA ILE A 123 -7.67 2.22 2.21
C ILE A 123 -7.38 0.95 3.01
N ASN A 124 -6.19 0.38 2.84
CA ASN A 124 -5.83 -0.93 3.41
C ASN A 124 -4.34 -1.03 3.81
N PRO A 125 -3.92 -0.43 4.94
CA PRO A 125 -2.61 -0.68 5.52
C PRO A 125 -2.47 -2.15 5.93
N GLN A 126 -1.27 -2.71 5.82
CA GLN A 126 -1.03 -4.14 6.03
C GLN A 126 -1.16 -4.55 7.51
N PHE A 127 -0.77 -3.66 8.42
CA PHE A 127 -0.84 -3.82 9.88
C PHE A 127 -0.52 -2.49 10.55
N GLY A 128 -0.64 -2.43 11.88
CA GLY A 128 -0.13 -1.33 12.68
C GLY A 128 0.99 -1.77 13.61
N VAL A 129 1.73 -0.80 14.13
CA VAL A 129 2.78 -0.97 15.13
C VAL A 129 2.46 -0.06 16.32
N ARG A 130 2.57 -0.57 17.55
CA ARG A 130 2.49 0.21 18.78
C ARG A 130 3.87 0.25 19.41
N HIS A 131 4.39 1.44 19.64
CA HIS A 131 5.65 1.65 20.34
C HIS A 131 5.40 1.73 21.85
N ALA A 132 6.42 1.40 22.64
CA ALA A 132 6.38 1.48 24.10
C ALA A 132 6.15 2.92 24.63
N ASP A 133 6.47 3.94 23.83
CA ASP A 133 6.22 5.36 24.13
C ASP A 133 4.76 5.79 23.89
N GLY A 134 3.90 4.86 23.43
CA GLY A 134 2.49 5.11 23.14
C GLY A 134 2.23 5.54 21.69
N ARG A 135 3.25 5.79 20.86
CA ARG A 135 3.06 6.08 19.43
C ARG A 135 2.46 4.88 18.73
N VAL A 136 1.48 5.13 17.87
CA VAL A 136 0.83 4.11 17.05
C VAL A 136 1.02 4.47 15.59
N GLU A 137 1.40 3.49 14.77
CA GLU A 137 1.61 3.67 13.34
C GLU A 137 0.74 2.70 12.55
N ALA A 138 0.14 3.15 11.46
CA ALA A 138 -0.51 2.31 10.47
C ALA A 138 0.43 2.15 9.26
N VAL A 139 0.90 0.93 9.04
CA VAL A 139 1.99 0.64 8.09
C VAL A 139 1.44 0.20 6.74
N ARG A 140 1.81 0.96 5.71
CA ARG A 140 1.68 0.58 4.30
C ARG A 140 3.03 0.16 3.75
N LEU A 141 3.12 -1.00 3.11
CA LEU A 141 4.37 -1.50 2.52
C LEU A 141 4.44 -1.24 1.00
N HIS A 142 5.59 -0.75 0.55
CA HIS A 142 6.03 -0.62 -0.84
C HIS A 142 7.13 -1.64 -1.13
N PHE A 143 6.98 -2.43 -2.20
CA PHE A 143 7.88 -3.54 -2.53
C PHE A 143 8.57 -3.39 -3.88
N ASP A 144 8.25 -2.33 -4.63
CA ASP A 144 8.67 -2.23 -6.02
C ASP A 144 10.19 -1.98 -6.11
N GLU A 145 10.76 -2.32 -7.27
CA GLU A 145 12.18 -2.13 -7.50
C GLU A 145 12.57 -0.65 -7.48
N ALA A 146 11.78 0.20 -8.12
CA ALA A 146 11.90 1.66 -8.03
C ALA A 146 11.38 2.16 -6.67
N PRO A 147 12.00 3.21 -6.09
CA PRO A 147 11.43 3.88 -4.92
C PRO A 147 10.08 4.51 -5.28
N PRO A 148 9.17 4.73 -4.32
CA PRO A 148 7.98 5.51 -4.58
C PRO A 148 8.39 6.95 -4.95
N SER A 149 7.73 7.56 -5.94
CA SER A 149 7.86 9.01 -6.14
C SER A 149 7.37 9.79 -4.92
N GLU A 150 7.78 11.06 -4.82
CA GLU A 150 7.30 11.97 -3.79
C GLU A 150 5.77 12.11 -3.84
N GLU A 151 5.20 12.19 -5.05
CA GLU A 151 3.76 12.25 -5.28
C GLU A 151 3.06 10.97 -4.81
N ALA A 152 3.60 9.79 -5.14
CA ALA A 152 3.02 8.53 -4.70
C ALA A 152 3.07 8.36 -3.18
N ALA A 153 4.18 8.77 -2.55
CA ALA A 153 4.31 8.76 -1.09
C ALA A 153 3.33 9.73 -0.44
N LEU A 154 3.26 10.98 -0.92
CA LEU A 154 2.37 12.01 -0.43
C LEU A 154 0.89 11.60 -0.55
N ALA A 155 0.49 11.08 -1.72
CA ALA A 155 -0.86 10.57 -1.95
C ALA A 155 -1.18 9.40 -1.00
N THR A 156 -0.25 8.46 -0.82
CA THR A 156 -0.44 7.32 0.08
C THR A 156 -0.68 7.77 1.52
N LEU A 157 0.21 8.62 2.03
CA LEU A 157 0.20 9.08 3.41
C LEU A 157 -1.02 9.98 3.70
N HIS A 158 -1.35 10.89 2.79
CA HIS A 158 -2.51 11.76 2.94
C HIS A 158 -3.83 10.97 2.94
N LEU A 159 -4.00 10.04 2.01
CA LEU A 159 -5.20 9.20 1.95
C LEU A 159 -5.32 8.29 3.17
N MET A 160 -4.20 7.82 3.73
CA MET A 160 -4.23 7.10 4.98
C MET A 160 -4.63 8.02 6.15
N ALA A 161 -3.95 9.16 6.31
CA ALA A 161 -4.18 10.12 7.40
C ALA A 161 -5.68 10.46 7.58
N ARG A 162 -6.37 10.77 6.47
CA ARG A 162 -7.79 11.16 6.46
C ARG A 162 -8.75 10.06 6.96
N HIS A 163 -8.29 8.82 7.03
CA HIS A 163 -9.10 7.67 7.39
C HIS A 163 -8.57 6.89 8.61
N MET A 164 -7.62 7.46 9.37
CA MET A 164 -7.03 6.78 10.52
C MET A 164 -8.05 6.44 11.61
N ASP A 165 -9.03 7.30 11.89
CA ASP A 165 -10.08 6.99 12.88
C ASP A 165 -10.85 5.71 12.55
N ALA A 166 -11.03 5.39 11.26
CA ALA A 166 -11.69 4.16 10.82
C ALA A 166 -10.72 2.97 10.76
N VAL A 167 -9.45 3.21 10.40
CA VAL A 167 -8.43 2.19 10.16
C VAL A 167 -7.77 1.72 11.46
N LEU A 168 -7.25 2.66 12.24
CA LEU A 168 -6.59 2.47 13.53
C LEU A 168 -6.56 3.84 14.26
N PRO A 169 -7.47 4.08 15.21
CA PRO A 169 -7.59 5.37 15.90
C PRO A 169 -6.27 5.84 16.51
N HIS A 170 -6.00 7.14 16.37
CA HIS A 170 -4.78 7.81 16.85
C HIS A 170 -3.46 7.33 16.21
N ALA A 171 -3.52 6.52 15.15
CA ALA A 171 -2.31 6.10 14.45
C ALA A 171 -1.83 7.13 13.43
N GLU A 172 -0.52 7.26 13.30
CA GLU A 172 0.13 7.96 12.20
C GLU A 172 0.29 7.04 10.99
N PRO A 173 0.03 7.52 9.76
CA PRO A 173 0.30 6.74 8.57
C PRO A 173 1.81 6.69 8.28
N VAL A 174 2.31 5.50 7.97
CA VAL A 174 3.70 5.30 7.55
C VAL A 174 3.73 4.46 6.28
N LEU A 175 4.47 4.93 5.27
CA LEU A 175 4.78 4.17 4.06
C LEU A 175 6.20 3.65 4.16
N VAL A 176 6.39 2.33 4.14
CA VAL A 176 7.70 1.70 4.23
C VAL A 176 8.12 1.22 2.86
N ASP A 177 9.21 1.78 2.32
CA ASP A 177 9.96 1.16 1.23
C ASP A 177 10.73 -0.03 1.80
N VAL A 178 10.16 -1.22 1.63
CA VAL A 178 10.69 -2.46 2.19
C VAL A 178 12.03 -2.83 1.57
N ARG A 179 12.26 -2.51 0.30
CA ARG A 179 13.51 -2.84 -0.38
C ARG A 179 14.67 -2.02 0.17
N ARG A 180 14.41 -0.78 0.56
CA ARG A 180 15.42 0.17 1.05
C ARG A 180 15.47 0.29 2.58
N GLY A 181 14.45 -0.22 3.27
CA GLY A 181 14.31 -0.09 4.72
C GLY A 181 13.98 1.33 5.18
N LEU A 182 13.31 2.12 4.33
CA LEU A 182 13.02 3.52 4.59
C LEU A 182 11.55 3.72 4.94
N ALA A 183 11.30 4.43 6.04
CA ALA A 183 9.96 4.84 6.45
C ALA A 183 9.71 6.29 6.00
N HIS A 184 8.75 6.46 5.10
CA HIS A 184 8.23 7.75 4.67
C HIS A 184 7.07 8.16 5.59
N ARG A 185 7.11 9.42 6.03
CA ARG A 185 6.09 10.07 6.86
C ARG A 185 5.56 11.30 6.14
N THR A 186 4.40 11.80 6.55
CA THR A 186 3.84 13.04 6.00
C THR A 186 4.83 14.19 6.23
N PRO A 187 5.24 14.91 5.18
CA PRO A 187 6.12 16.07 5.35
C PRO A 187 5.47 17.14 6.23
N GLU A 188 6.30 17.88 6.96
CA GLU A 188 5.83 19.03 7.73
C GLU A 188 5.36 20.16 6.80
N GLY A 189 4.37 20.93 7.24
CA GLY A 189 3.90 22.12 6.49
C GLY A 189 3.15 21.83 5.20
N VAL A 190 2.73 20.59 4.95
CA VAL A 190 1.89 20.25 3.79
C VAL A 190 0.58 21.02 3.80
N LYS A 191 0.22 21.56 2.64
CA LYS A 191 -1.06 22.26 2.44
C LYS A 191 -2.12 21.25 2.04
N THR A 192 -2.84 20.73 3.04
CA THR A 192 -3.89 19.71 2.89
C THR A 192 -4.86 20.03 1.76
N ASP A 193 -5.36 21.27 1.66
CA ASP A 193 -6.31 21.68 0.62
C ASP A 193 -5.75 21.64 -0.81
N GLU A 194 -4.45 21.89 -0.99
CA GLU A 194 -3.79 21.75 -2.29
C GLU A 194 -3.67 20.27 -2.69
N ILE A 195 -3.32 19.41 -1.73
CA ILE A 195 -3.25 17.95 -1.94
C ILE A 195 -4.64 17.39 -2.28
N GLU A 196 -5.69 17.82 -1.58
CA GLU A 196 -7.06 17.36 -1.84
C GLU A 196 -7.54 17.74 -3.24
N ARG A 197 -7.28 18.97 -3.68
CA ARG A 197 -7.62 19.41 -5.04
C ARG A 197 -6.87 18.61 -6.10
N TRP A 198 -5.59 18.35 -5.87
CA TRP A 198 -4.78 17.53 -6.77
C TRP A 198 -5.28 16.09 -6.84
N LEU A 199 -5.52 15.43 -5.69
CA LEU A 199 -6.02 14.06 -5.64
C LEU A 199 -7.42 13.92 -6.24
N ALA A 200 -8.28 14.94 -6.09
CA ALA A 200 -9.58 14.98 -6.77
C ALA A 200 -9.43 15.03 -8.30
N GLY A 201 -8.47 15.81 -8.81
CA GLY A 201 -8.12 15.84 -10.23
C GLY A 201 -7.61 14.48 -10.75
N GLU A 202 -6.72 13.84 -9.99
CA GLU A 202 -6.22 12.48 -10.28
C GLU A 202 -7.34 11.44 -10.27
N ALA A 203 -8.26 11.52 -9.32
CA ALA A 203 -9.42 10.62 -9.26
C ALA A 203 -10.38 10.81 -10.46
N ALA A 204 -10.66 12.06 -10.84
CA ALA A 204 -11.46 12.37 -12.02
C ALA A 204 -10.81 11.84 -13.31
N ALA A 205 -9.51 12.06 -13.48
CA ALA A 205 -8.74 11.57 -14.62
C ALA A 205 -8.71 10.02 -14.66
N PHE A 206 -8.51 9.36 -13.52
CA PHE A 206 -8.57 7.90 -13.41
C PHE A 206 -9.92 7.36 -13.93
N ARG A 207 -11.02 7.98 -13.49
CA ARG A 207 -12.37 7.57 -13.91
C ARG A 207 -12.62 7.81 -15.39
N ALA A 208 -12.18 8.95 -15.93
CA ALA A 208 -12.30 9.24 -17.35
C ALA A 208 -11.56 8.18 -18.19
N ILE A 209 -10.33 7.83 -17.80
CA ILE A 209 -9.53 6.79 -18.47
C ILE A 209 -10.21 5.41 -18.34
N TRP A 210 -10.73 5.07 -17.16
CA TRP A 210 -11.43 3.81 -16.92
C TRP A 210 -12.64 3.66 -17.86
N SER A 211 -13.42 4.73 -18.00
CA SER A 211 -14.59 4.77 -18.88
C SER A 211 -14.21 4.78 -20.36
N ALA A 212 -13.12 5.45 -20.75
CA ALA A 212 -12.62 5.43 -22.12
C ALA A 212 -12.07 4.05 -22.54
N ALA A 213 -11.57 3.28 -21.58
CA ALA A 213 -11.14 1.91 -21.79
C ALA A 213 -12.31 0.90 -21.74
N ALA A 214 -13.56 1.35 -21.69
CA ALA A 214 -14.76 0.53 -21.52
C ALA A 214 -15.05 -0.39 -22.70
#